data_AF-A0A7J2JTB7-F1
#
_entry.id   AF-A0A7J2JTB7-F1
#
_cell.length_a   1.000
_cell.length_b   1.000
_cell.length_c   1.000
_cell.angle_alpha   90.00
_cell.angle_beta   90.00
_cell.angle_gamma   90.00
#
_symmetry.space_group_name_H-M   'P 1'
#
loop_
_entity.id
_entity.type
_entity.pdbx_description
1 polymer ?
#
loop_
_entity_poly.entity_id
_entity_poly.type
_entity_poly.pdbx_seq_one_letter_code
_entity_poly.pdbx_strand_id
1 'polypeptide(L)'
;MVVDLSTLEPVTVRESAAILAAMQGLSTDYPSFLVATALSASVSRDADRRLRAELIDLLSKMSERGLILAVDSSADARIWDAFPVLVLCPGIRASWQSQMLGGLRLLDRDSLRELRRLEGDEVLVVWGSPPRRARVKLRDISPQASRRE
;
A
#
# COMPACT_ATOMS: atom_id res chain seq x y z
N MET A 1 0.93 18.35 1.13
CA MET A 1 1.12 18.33 -0.33
C MET A 1 0.80 16.94 -0.82
N VAL A 2 -0.17 16.79 -1.74
CA VAL A 2 -0.47 15.50 -2.37
C VAL A 2 0.19 15.50 -3.74
N VAL A 3 1.05 14.52 -4.00
CA VAL A 3 1.68 14.33 -5.31
C VAL A 3 0.95 13.18 -5.99
N ASP A 4 0.12 13.48 -6.98
CA ASP A 4 -0.54 12.46 -7.80
C ASP A 4 0.25 12.24 -9.09
N LEU A 5 0.82 11.04 -9.22
CA LEU A 5 1.60 10.61 -10.39
C LEU A 5 0.81 9.66 -11.30
N SER A 6 -0.48 9.44 -11.05
CA SER A 6 -1.29 8.43 -11.73
C SER A 6 -1.46 8.67 -13.24
N THR A 7 -1.31 9.91 -13.70
CA THR A 7 -1.42 10.30 -15.12
C THR A 7 -0.10 10.28 -15.87
N LEU A 8 1.02 10.06 -15.17
CA LEU A 8 2.35 10.23 -15.77
C LEU A 8 2.73 9.00 -16.60
N GLU A 9 3.02 9.17 -17.88
CA GLU A 9 3.43 8.08 -18.76
C GLU A 9 4.84 8.34 -19.33
N PRO A 10 5.63 7.29 -19.62
CA PRO A 10 5.34 5.85 -19.44
C PRO A 10 5.49 5.37 -17.99
N VAL A 11 5.05 4.13 -17.70
CA VAL A 11 5.10 3.52 -16.36
C VAL A 11 6.50 3.61 -15.73
N THR A 12 7.57 3.40 -16.49
CA THR A 12 8.95 3.49 -15.99
C THR A 12 9.33 4.88 -15.47
N VAL A 13 8.84 5.94 -16.11
CA VAL A 13 9.05 7.32 -15.65
C VAL A 13 8.19 7.60 -14.42
N ARG A 14 6.96 7.05 -14.37
CA ARG A 14 6.09 7.12 -13.18
C ARG A 14 6.74 6.48 -11.96
N GLU A 15 7.32 5.28 -12.12
CA GLU A 15 8.05 4.61 -11.03
C GLU A 15 9.25 5.43 -10.58
N SER A 16 10.05 5.93 -11.53
CA SER A 16 11.23 6.75 -11.21
C SER A 16 10.85 8.03 -10.47
N ALA A 17 9.77 8.70 -10.90
CA ALA A 17 9.23 9.87 -10.23
C ALA A 17 8.71 9.55 -8.82
N ALA A 18 8.06 8.41 -8.62
CA ALA A 18 7.59 7.96 -7.31
C ALA A 18 8.77 7.70 -6.36
N ILE A 19 9.84 7.06 -6.84
CA ILE A 19 11.06 6.83 -6.06
C ILE A 19 11.73 8.15 -5.69
N LEU A 20 11.90 9.06 -6.65
CA LEU A 20 12.50 10.37 -6.41
C LEU A 20 11.68 11.19 -5.41
N ALA A 21 10.36 11.18 -5.52
CA ALA A 21 9.49 11.89 -4.60
C ALA A 21 9.55 11.28 -3.18
N ALA A 22 9.65 9.95 -3.07
CA ALA A 22 9.88 9.27 -1.79
C ALA A 22 11.25 9.64 -1.18
N MET A 23 12.33 9.64 -1.98
CA MET A 23 13.66 10.08 -1.54
C MET A 23 13.65 11.54 -1.09
N GLN A 24 12.98 12.42 -1.83
CA GLN A 24 12.83 13.81 -1.46
C GLN A 24 12.05 13.94 -0.14
N GLY A 25 10.96 13.18 0.03
CA GLY A 25 10.18 13.14 1.27
C GLY A 25 10.93 12.60 2.48
N LEU A 26 11.96 11.75 2.31
CA LEU A 26 12.87 11.41 3.41
C LEU A 26 13.84 12.55 3.73
N SER A 27 14.34 13.23 2.70
CA SER A 27 15.32 14.32 2.86
C SER A 27 14.72 15.57 3.50
N THR A 28 13.40 15.71 3.46
CA THR A 28 12.68 16.88 3.94
C THR A 28 11.65 16.44 4.97
N ASP A 29 11.68 16.97 6.19
CA ASP A 29 10.69 16.70 7.24
C ASP A 29 9.33 17.36 6.94
N TYR A 30 8.80 17.19 5.73
CA TYR A 30 7.47 17.69 5.39
C TYR A 30 6.42 16.95 6.23
N PRO A 31 5.46 17.67 6.85
CA PRO A 31 4.29 17.06 7.50
C PRO A 31 3.25 16.54 6.48
N SER A 32 3.69 16.17 5.27
CA SER A 32 2.83 15.85 4.13
C SER A 32 2.91 14.37 3.77
N PHE A 33 1.76 13.76 3.49
CA PHE A 33 1.64 12.40 2.98
C PHE A 33 1.97 12.34 1.48
N LEU A 34 2.62 11.28 1.03
CA LEU A 34 2.94 11.02 -0.38
C LEU A 34 2.14 9.81 -0.85
N VAL A 35 1.49 9.92 -2.02
CA VAL A 35 0.74 8.80 -2.61
C VAL A 35 1.53 8.28 -3.81
N ALA A 36 2.21 7.15 -3.64
CA ALA A 36 2.93 6.48 -4.72
C ALA A 36 2.05 5.35 -5.26
N THR A 37 1.49 5.53 -6.47
CA THR A 37 0.54 4.58 -7.05
C THR A 37 1.16 3.56 -8.01
N ALA A 38 2.47 3.62 -8.26
CA ALA A 38 3.12 2.73 -9.22
C ALA A 38 4.56 2.47 -8.83
N LEU A 39 4.80 1.41 -8.05
CA LEU A 39 6.14 0.84 -7.92
C LEU A 39 6.19 -0.62 -8.38
N SER A 40 5.18 -1.08 -9.13
CA SER A 40 4.92 -2.50 -9.43
C SER A 40 6.12 -3.28 -9.97
N ALA A 41 6.89 -2.75 -10.92
CA ALA A 41 8.06 -3.42 -11.47
C ALA A 41 9.26 -3.37 -10.52
N SER A 42 9.52 -2.20 -9.92
CA SER A 42 10.64 -1.99 -9.00
C SER A 42 10.48 -2.76 -7.68
N VAL A 43 9.24 -3.01 -7.26
CA VAL A 43 8.90 -3.79 -6.06
C VAL A 43 8.63 -5.27 -6.34
N SER A 44 8.58 -5.67 -7.61
CA SER A 44 8.33 -7.05 -7.99
C SER A 44 9.40 -7.99 -7.46
N ARG A 45 9.00 -9.23 -7.19
CA ARG A 45 9.93 -10.35 -6.88
C ARG A 45 11.01 -10.55 -7.93
N ASP A 46 10.73 -10.19 -9.17
CA ASP A 46 11.62 -10.35 -10.32
C ASP A 46 12.57 -9.16 -10.52
N ALA A 47 12.44 -8.09 -9.73
CA ALA A 47 13.34 -6.95 -9.78
C ALA A 47 14.78 -7.32 -9.40
N ASP A 48 15.73 -6.46 -9.75
CA ASP A 48 17.10 -6.59 -9.28
C ASP A 48 17.14 -6.66 -7.74
N ARG A 49 17.86 -7.64 -7.20
CA ARG A 49 17.85 -7.95 -5.76
C ARG A 49 18.38 -6.79 -4.92
N ARG A 50 19.40 -6.07 -5.42
CA ARG A 50 20.00 -4.95 -4.70
C ARG A 50 19.08 -3.75 -4.71
N LEU A 51 18.60 -3.36 -5.89
CA LEU A 51 17.62 -2.28 -6.05
C LEU A 51 16.39 -2.51 -5.17
N ARG A 52 15.86 -3.74 -5.16
CA ARG A 52 14.70 -4.11 -4.35
C ARG A 52 14.98 -3.99 -2.85
N ALA A 53 16.17 -4.37 -2.39
CA ALA A 53 16.52 -4.24 -0.97
C ALA A 53 16.63 -2.78 -0.54
N GLU A 54 17.27 -1.94 -1.36
CA GLU A 54 17.37 -0.50 -1.13
C GLU A 54 15.99 0.17 -1.16
N LEU A 55 15.12 -0.24 -2.10
CA LEU A 55 13.76 0.28 -2.19
C LEU A 55 12.90 -0.12 -0.98
N ILE A 56 12.99 -1.36 -0.50
CA ILE A 56 12.25 -1.78 0.70
C ILE A 56 12.67 -0.94 1.90
N ASP A 57 13.97 -0.70 2.10
CA ASP A 57 14.47 0.16 3.19
C ASP A 57 13.94 1.60 3.08
N LEU A 58 13.92 2.16 1.86
CA LEU A 58 13.32 3.47 1.58
C LEU A 58 11.84 3.50 1.97
N LEU A 59 11.06 2.49 1.53
CA LEU A 59 9.63 2.41 1.77
C LEU A 59 9.31 2.21 3.26
N SER A 60 10.09 1.42 3.99
CA SER A 60 9.97 1.25 5.44
C SER A 60 10.16 2.57 6.20
N LYS A 61 11.15 3.38 5.81
CA LYS A 61 11.35 4.71 6.43
C LYS A 61 10.22 5.68 6.11
N MET A 62 9.67 5.58 4.90
CA MET A 62 8.59 6.45 4.44
C MET A 62 7.21 6.05 4.97
N SER A 63 6.98 4.79 5.33
CA SER A 63 5.70 4.35 5.89
C SER A 63 5.37 5.04 7.21
N GLU A 64 6.38 5.35 8.03
CA GLU A 64 6.26 6.13 9.26
C GLU A 64 5.99 7.63 9.00
N ARG A 65 6.26 8.10 7.78
CA ARG A 65 6.10 9.50 7.35
C ARG A 65 4.85 9.72 6.49
N GLY A 66 3.91 8.77 6.48
CA GLY A 66 2.62 8.93 5.80
C GLY A 66 2.63 8.58 4.31
N LEU A 67 3.52 7.70 3.87
CA LEU A 67 3.45 7.11 2.52
C LEU A 67 2.24 6.20 2.39
N ILE A 68 1.43 6.43 1.35
CA ILE A 68 0.41 5.50 0.87
C ILE A 68 0.95 4.85 -0.41
N LEU A 69 1.11 3.53 -0.37
CA LEU A 69 1.59 2.72 -1.48
C LEU A 69 0.49 1.80 -1.98
N ALA A 70 0.16 1.89 -3.26
CA ALA A 70 -0.71 0.92 -3.92
C ALA A 70 0.15 -0.11 -4.68
N VAL A 71 -0.10 -1.40 -4.42
CA VAL A 71 0.62 -2.53 -5.05
C VAL A 71 -0.35 -3.64 -5.44
N ASP A 72 0.03 -4.40 -6.47
CA ASP A 72 -0.60 -5.67 -6.82
C ASP A 72 0.15 -6.87 -6.20
N SER A 73 -0.24 -8.10 -6.53
CA SER A 73 0.37 -9.32 -5.99
C SER A 73 1.81 -9.60 -6.37
N SER A 74 2.30 -8.99 -7.44
CA SER A 74 3.68 -9.23 -7.89
C SER A 74 4.70 -8.68 -6.90
N ALA A 75 4.28 -7.78 -6.01
CA ALA A 75 5.12 -7.18 -4.98
C ALA A 75 5.80 -8.23 -4.08
N ASP A 76 7.05 -7.94 -3.72
CA ASP A 76 7.80 -8.71 -2.73
C ASP A 76 7.07 -8.71 -1.38
N ALA A 77 7.05 -9.87 -0.73
CA ALA A 77 6.33 -10.08 0.52
C ALA A 77 6.75 -9.12 1.65
N ARG A 78 8.02 -8.72 1.64
CA ARG A 78 8.60 -7.84 2.66
C ARG A 78 8.04 -6.42 2.63
N ILE A 79 7.44 -6.02 1.52
CA ILE A 79 6.83 -4.69 1.39
C ILE A 79 5.62 -4.58 2.28
N TRP A 80 4.82 -5.64 2.37
CA TRP A 80 3.65 -5.62 3.22
C TRP A 80 4.01 -5.45 4.70
N ASP A 81 5.19 -5.93 5.12
CA ASP A 81 5.70 -5.76 6.48
C ASP A 81 6.26 -4.36 6.76
N ALA A 82 6.59 -3.61 5.72
CA ALA A 82 7.08 -2.25 5.85
C ALA A 82 5.99 -1.28 6.29
N PHE A 83 4.71 -1.63 6.12
CA PHE A 83 3.59 -0.73 6.40
C PHE A 83 2.83 -1.15 7.67
N PRO A 84 2.58 -0.21 8.61
CA PRO A 84 1.87 -0.49 9.86
C PRO A 84 0.35 -0.68 9.68
N VAL A 85 -0.18 -0.26 8.51
CA VAL A 85 -1.60 -0.33 8.14
C VAL A 85 -1.69 -0.87 6.72
N LEU A 86 -2.60 -1.79 6.50
CA LEU A 86 -2.87 -2.41 5.21
C LEU A 86 -4.35 -2.25 4.87
N VAL A 87 -4.64 -1.84 3.63
CA VAL A 87 -5.99 -1.77 3.07
C VAL A 87 -6.11 -2.80 1.97
N LEU A 88 -6.97 -3.79 2.17
CA LEU A 88 -7.15 -4.92 1.28
C LEU A 88 -8.48 -4.80 0.54
N CYS A 89 -8.42 -4.76 -0.78
CA CYS A 89 -9.59 -4.65 -1.65
C CYS A 89 -10.17 -6.04 -2.00
N PRO A 90 -11.43 -6.10 -2.46
CA PRO A 90 -12.03 -7.33 -2.96
C PRO A 90 -11.28 -7.85 -4.19
N GLY A 91 -11.30 -9.18 -4.41
CA GLY A 91 -10.68 -9.81 -5.58
C GLY A 91 -9.24 -10.29 -5.38
N ILE A 92 -8.66 -10.12 -4.18
CA ILE A 92 -7.39 -10.77 -3.81
C ILE A 92 -7.57 -12.29 -3.83
N ARG A 93 -6.88 -12.96 -4.75
CA ARG A 93 -7.01 -14.41 -4.99
C ARG A 93 -6.28 -15.24 -3.93
N ALA A 94 -6.75 -16.48 -3.73
CA ALA A 94 -6.10 -17.43 -2.84
C ALA A 94 -4.61 -17.72 -3.22
N SER A 95 -4.24 -17.58 -4.49
CA SER A 95 -2.85 -17.74 -4.94
C SER A 95 -1.90 -16.65 -4.42
N TRP A 96 -2.44 -15.49 -4.01
CA TRP A 96 -1.66 -14.42 -3.40
C TRP A 96 -1.34 -14.75 -1.94
N GLN A 97 -2.03 -15.74 -1.34
CA GLN A 97 -1.92 -16.06 0.08
C GLN A 97 -0.55 -16.60 0.46
N SER A 98 0.05 -17.51 -0.30
CA SER A 98 1.41 -18.01 0.01
C SER A 98 2.47 -16.91 -0.12
N GLN A 99 2.21 -15.94 -0.99
CA GLN A 99 3.10 -14.82 -1.26
C GLN A 99 2.97 -13.72 -0.20
N MET A 100 1.76 -13.46 0.26
CA MET A 100 1.40 -12.49 1.29
C MET A 100 1.72 -13.01 2.71
N LEU A 101 1.40 -14.26 3.02
CA LEU A 101 1.66 -14.90 4.33
C LEU A 101 3.15 -15.01 4.68
N GLY A 102 4.04 -15.03 3.68
CA GLY A 102 5.48 -15.10 3.90
C GLY A 102 6.10 -13.82 4.46
N GLY A 103 5.41 -12.69 4.36
CA GLY A 103 5.76 -11.45 5.04
C GLY A 103 4.82 -11.17 6.21
N LEU A 104 3.52 -11.17 5.93
CA LEU A 104 2.49 -10.54 6.76
C LEU A 104 2.34 -11.12 8.16
N ARG A 105 3.09 -10.59 9.11
CA ARG A 105 2.82 -10.74 10.54
C ARG A 105 1.45 -10.19 10.95
N LEU A 106 0.89 -9.29 10.13
CA LEU A 106 -0.38 -8.61 10.35
C LEU A 106 -1.62 -9.39 9.87
N LEU A 107 -1.50 -10.35 8.94
CA LEU A 107 -2.66 -11.10 8.44
C LEU A 107 -2.76 -12.48 9.08
N ASP A 108 -3.63 -12.58 10.09
CA ASP A 108 -4.04 -13.84 10.67
C ASP A 108 -5.04 -14.61 9.76
N ARG A 109 -5.33 -15.87 10.14
CA ARG A 109 -6.29 -16.72 9.40
C ARG A 109 -7.70 -16.12 9.36
N ASP A 110 -8.05 -15.24 10.30
CA ASP A 110 -9.36 -14.63 10.37
C ASP A 110 -9.49 -13.46 9.40
N SER A 111 -8.45 -12.64 9.27
CA SER A 111 -8.36 -11.58 8.26
C SER A 111 -8.51 -12.16 6.85
N LEU A 112 -7.92 -13.34 6.60
CA LEU A 112 -8.11 -14.06 5.33
C LEU A 112 -9.54 -14.55 5.11
N ARG A 113 -10.24 -14.96 6.17
CA ARG A 113 -11.65 -15.37 6.09
C ARG A 113 -12.56 -14.18 5.79
N GLU A 114 -12.29 -13.03 6.40
CA GLU A 114 -13.03 -11.78 6.15
C GLU A 114 -12.77 -11.26 4.73
N LEU A 115 -11.52 -11.29 4.26
CA LEU A 115 -11.14 -10.86 2.91
C LEU A 115 -11.92 -11.61 1.82
N ARG A 116 -12.15 -12.92 2.00
CA ARG A 116 -12.95 -13.76 1.07
C ARG A 116 -14.44 -13.41 1.06
N ARG A 117 -14.92 -12.66 2.04
CA ARG A 117 -16.32 -12.27 2.22
C ARG A 117 -16.57 -10.79 1.93
N LEU A 118 -15.57 -10.05 1.46
CA LEU A 118 -15.74 -8.66 1.06
C LEU A 118 -16.62 -8.58 -0.19
N GLU A 119 -17.54 -7.63 -0.17
CA GLU A 119 -18.35 -7.22 -1.30
C GLU A 119 -17.62 -6.14 -2.12
N GLY A 120 -18.08 -5.87 -3.35
CA GLY A 120 -17.36 -5.01 -4.30
C GLY A 120 -17.14 -3.56 -3.86
N ASP A 121 -17.89 -3.07 -2.86
CA ASP A 121 -17.78 -1.73 -2.29
C ASP A 121 -17.17 -1.72 -0.88
N GLU A 122 -16.45 -2.77 -0.50
CA GLU A 122 -15.87 -2.92 0.84
C GLU A 122 -14.38 -3.15 0.80
N VAL A 123 -13.70 -2.71 1.85
CA VAL A 123 -12.28 -2.97 2.07
C VAL A 123 -12.08 -3.54 3.47
N LEU A 124 -11.06 -4.38 3.62
CA LEU A 124 -10.59 -4.84 4.92
C LEU A 124 -9.35 -4.03 5.30
N VAL A 125 -9.44 -3.26 6.38
CA VAL A 125 -8.31 -2.53 6.96
C VAL A 125 -7.72 -3.38 8.07
N VAL A 126 -6.40 -3.57 8.08
CA VAL A 126 -5.66 -4.33 9.10
C VAL A 126 -4.49 -3.51 9.62
N TRP A 127 -4.29 -3.45 10.94
CA TRP A 127 -3.26 -2.62 11.55
C TRP A 127 -2.83 -3.11 12.95
N GLY A 128 -1.66 -2.64 13.39
CA GLY A 128 -1.18 -2.79 14.77
C GLY A 128 -0.61 -4.17 15.12
N SER A 129 0.06 -4.26 16.27
CA SER A 129 0.57 -5.52 16.84
C SER A 129 0.16 -5.60 18.32
N PRO A 130 -0.78 -6.49 18.71
CA PRO A 130 -1.41 -7.53 17.90
C PRO A 130 -2.34 -6.97 16.80
N PRO A 131 -2.56 -7.71 15.69
CA PRO A 131 -3.32 -7.23 14.55
C PRO A 131 -4.80 -6.99 14.90
N ARG A 132 -5.27 -5.79 14.57
CA ARG A 132 -6.66 -5.36 14.60
C ARG A 132 -7.18 -5.23 13.18
N ARG A 133 -8.48 -5.36 13.00
CA ARG A 133 -9.12 -5.29 11.68
C ARG A 133 -10.49 -4.63 11.72
N ALA A 134 -10.85 -4.02 10.59
CA ALA A 134 -12.18 -3.46 10.36
C ALA A 134 -12.58 -3.62 8.89
N ARG A 135 -13.83 -4.00 8.66
CA ARG A 135 -14.49 -3.95 7.36
C ARG A 135 -15.10 -2.56 7.17
N VAL A 136 -14.74 -1.89 6.09
CA VAL A 136 -15.17 -0.52 5.78
C VAL A 136 -15.91 -0.51 4.45
N LYS A 137 -17.13 0.04 4.42
CA LYS A 137 -17.89 0.29 3.19
C LYS A 137 -17.45 1.62 2.58
N LEU A 138 -17.00 1.60 1.33
CA LEU A 138 -16.50 2.78 0.62
C LEU A 138 -17.60 3.83 0.39
N ARG A 139 -18.87 3.42 0.31
CA ARG A 139 -20.02 4.33 0.14
C ARG A 139 -20.26 5.24 1.34
N ASP A 140 -19.89 4.79 2.53
CA ASP A 140 -20.03 5.56 3.78
C ASP A 140 -18.97 6.67 3.92
N ILE A 141 -18.01 6.75 2.99
CA ILE A 141 -16.94 7.77 2.94
C ILE A 141 -17.31 8.92 1.98
N SER A 142 -18.52 8.91 1.40
CA SER A 142 -19.03 10.09 0.68
C SER A 142 -19.16 11.26 1.64
N PRO A 143 -18.57 12.44 1.34
CA PRO A 143 -18.61 13.56 2.25
C PRO A 143 -20.05 14.03 2.42
N GLN A 144 -20.60 13.86 3.62
CA GLN A 144 -21.69 14.69 4.12
C GLN A 144 -21.18 16.12 4.38
N ALA A 145 -20.70 16.78 3.34
CA ALA A 145 -20.27 18.18 3.36
C ALA A 145 -20.78 18.88 2.09
N SER A 146 -22.10 18.83 1.89
CA SER A 146 -22.82 19.68 0.94
C SER A 146 -24.32 19.59 1.26
N ARG A 147 -24.73 20.10 2.43
CA ARG A 147 -26.13 20.46 2.76
C ARG A 147 -26.23 21.08 4.15
N ARG A 148 -25.51 22.17 4.36
CA ARG A 148 -25.93 23.28 5.24
C ARG A 148 -25.28 24.53 4.68
N GLU A 149 -26.01 25.19 3.80
CA GLU A 149 -26.16 26.65 3.70
C GLU A 149 -27.32 26.93 2.74
#